data_AF-A0A1H9IUX7-F1
#
_entry.id   AF-A0A1H9IUX7-F1
#
_cell.length_a   1.000
_cell.length_b   1.000
_cell.length_c   1.000
_cell.angle_alpha   90.00
_cell.angle_beta   90.00
_cell.angle_gamma   90.00
#
_symmetry.space_group_name_H-M   'P 1'
#
loop_
_entity.id
_entity.type
_entity.pdbx_description
1 polymer ?
#
loop_
_entity_poly.entity_id
_entity_poly.type
_entity_poly.pdbx_seq_one_letter_code
_entity_poly.pdbx_strand_id
1 'polypeptide(L)'
;MQAGRFFDDSPDDGPELPDTAVLRVLWMTAQGMVWPWLLQSMCRRDAIEHALKSELIWAPVGDHLGYHITDAGRRRIMDWYQENRPGTQDDSAHWRAVTMR
;
A
#
# COMPACT_ATOMS: atom_id res chain seq x y z
N MET A 1 21.00 -6.47 36.72
CA MET A 1 21.19 -5.48 35.63
C MET A 1 21.15 -6.26 34.33
N GLN A 2 20.05 -6.16 33.57
CA GLN A 2 19.78 -7.01 32.40
C GLN A 2 19.76 -6.15 31.13
N ALA A 3 20.33 -6.71 30.07
CA ALA A 3 20.81 -6.07 28.85
C ALA A 3 19.82 -5.15 28.14
N GLY A 4 20.31 -3.97 27.75
CA GLY A 4 19.65 -3.09 26.80
C GLY A 4 19.60 -3.74 25.42
N ARG A 5 18.39 -3.85 24.88
CA ARG A 5 18.18 -4.15 23.46
C ARG A 5 18.72 -2.96 22.66
N PHE A 6 19.79 -3.20 21.90
CA PHE A 6 20.17 -2.35 20.80
C PHE A 6 19.04 -2.41 19.77
N PHE A 7 18.38 -1.28 19.53
CA PHE A 7 17.62 -1.08 18.31
C PHE A 7 18.66 -0.89 17.21
N ASP A 8 18.75 -1.88 16.33
CA ASP A 8 19.50 -1.79 15.09
C ASP A 8 18.73 -0.81 14.19
N ASP A 9 19.16 0.45 14.19
CA ASP A 9 18.66 1.54 13.35
C ASP A 9 19.45 1.54 12.02
N SER A 10 19.67 0.34 11.48
CA SER A 10 20.24 0.19 10.15
C SER A 10 19.24 0.75 9.13
N PRO A 11 19.63 1.70 8.27
CA PRO A 11 18.79 2.09 7.14
C PRO A 11 18.55 0.82 6.32
N ASP A 12 17.28 0.44 6.23
CA ASP A 12 16.83 -0.72 5.48
C ASP A 12 17.31 -0.53 4.02
N ASP A 13 18.44 -1.15 3.65
CA ASP A 13 19.01 -1.23 2.29
C ASP A 13 18.10 -2.09 1.37
N GLY A 14 16.79 -2.04 1.61
CA GLY A 14 15.78 -2.63 0.75
C GLY A 14 15.70 -1.88 -0.58
N PRO A 15 15.28 -2.56 -1.66
CA PRO A 15 15.07 -1.89 -2.94
C PRO A 15 14.06 -0.75 -2.77
N GLU A 16 14.39 0.41 -3.36
CA GLU A 16 13.53 1.60 -3.40
C GLU A 16 12.07 1.21 -3.61
N LEU A 17 11.18 1.71 -2.76
CA LEU A 17 9.76 1.35 -2.78
C LEU A 17 9.17 1.79 -4.13
N PRO A 18 8.82 0.85 -5.03
CA PRO A 18 8.27 1.25 -6.32
C PRO A 18 6.87 1.83 -6.11
N ASP A 19 6.52 2.84 -6.90
CA ASP A 19 5.21 3.51 -6.80
C ASP A 19 4.03 2.52 -6.96
N THR A 20 4.22 1.50 -7.79
CA THR A 20 3.26 0.38 -7.97
C THR A 20 2.92 -0.34 -6.67
N ALA A 21 3.84 -0.40 -5.70
CA ALA A 21 3.57 -1.04 -4.42
C ALA A 21 2.59 -0.23 -3.56
N VAL A 22 2.70 1.10 -3.57
CA VAL A 22 1.74 1.99 -2.89
C VAL A 22 0.40 1.96 -3.62
N LEU A 23 0.42 2.03 -4.96
CA LEU A 23 -0.79 1.94 -5.77
C LEU A 23 -1.54 0.61 -5.54
N ARG A 24 -0.81 -0.50 -5.37
CA ARG A 24 -1.39 -1.78 -4.99
C ARG A 24 -2.11 -1.73 -3.65
N VAL A 25 -1.53 -1.08 -2.63
CA VAL A 25 -2.19 -0.88 -1.32
C VAL A 25 -3.51 -0.13 -1.50
N LEU A 26 -3.51 0.95 -2.29
CA LEU A 26 -4.72 1.74 -2.55
C LEU A 26 -5.76 0.94 -3.34
N TRP A 27 -5.33 0.18 -4.33
CA TRP A 27 -6.21 -0.69 -5.12
C TRP A 27 -6.91 -1.74 -4.25
N MET A 28 -6.15 -2.46 -3.43
CA MET A 28 -6.70 -3.48 -2.53
C MET A 28 -7.66 -2.88 -1.49
N THR A 29 -7.29 -1.73 -0.91
CA THR A 29 -8.14 -1.02 0.05
C THR A 29 -9.43 -0.54 -0.61
N ALA A 30 -9.35 0.01 -1.83
CA ALA A 30 -10.52 0.46 -2.60
C ALA A 30 -11.48 -0.69 -2.97
N GLN A 31 -10.97 -1.91 -3.11
CA GLN A 31 -11.77 -3.13 -3.34
C GLN A 31 -12.38 -3.72 -2.06
N GLY A 32 -12.16 -3.10 -0.89
CA GLY A 32 -12.67 -3.60 0.38
C GLY A 32 -11.77 -4.63 1.07
N MET A 33 -10.56 -4.88 0.56
CA MET A 33 -9.58 -5.76 1.22
C MET A 33 -8.86 -4.99 2.33
N VAL A 34 -9.59 -4.65 3.38
CA VAL A 34 -9.19 -3.67 4.39
C VAL A 34 -8.62 -4.27 5.68
N TRP A 35 -8.74 -5.59 5.87
CA TRP A 35 -8.31 -6.21 7.13
C TRP A 35 -6.79 -6.27 7.25
N PRO A 36 -6.19 -6.02 8.44
CA PRO A 36 -4.74 -5.98 8.60
C PRO A 36 -4.02 -7.21 8.09
N TRP A 37 -4.47 -8.39 8.50
CA TRP A 37 -3.90 -9.67 8.07
C TRP A 37 -4.01 -9.88 6.55
N LEU A 38 -5.10 -9.42 5.94
CA LEU A 38 -5.35 -9.59 4.52
C LEU A 38 -4.49 -8.64 3.70
N LEU A 39 -4.43 -7.36 4.07
CA LEU A 39 -3.63 -6.36 3.37
C LEU A 39 -2.13 -6.68 3.49
N GLN A 40 -1.69 -7.13 4.67
CA GLN A 40 -0.30 -7.58 4.90
C GLN A 40 0.07 -8.84 4.11
N SER A 41 -0.90 -9.73 3.81
CA SER A 41 -0.63 -10.91 2.98
C SER A 41 -0.50 -10.60 1.48
N MET A 42 -1.04 -9.45 1.03
CA MET A 42 -1.11 -9.10 -0.39
C MET A 42 -0.19 -7.95 -0.78
N CYS A 43 0.22 -7.12 0.18
CA CYS A 43 1.02 -5.91 -0.04
C CYS A 43 2.31 -5.96 0.79
N ARG A 44 3.36 -5.30 0.29
CA ARG A 44 4.59 -5.11 1.07
C ARG A 44 4.29 -4.24 2.29
N ARG A 45 4.94 -4.56 3.41
CA ARG A 45 4.74 -3.86 4.68
C ARG A 45 5.17 -2.39 4.60
N ASP A 46 6.32 -2.11 4.00
CA ASP A 46 6.84 -0.75 3.77
C ASP A 46 5.89 0.10 2.90
N ALA A 47 5.21 -0.49 1.93
CA ALA A 47 4.18 0.18 1.13
C ALA A 47 2.96 0.60 1.97
N ILE A 48 2.52 -0.27 2.88
CA ILE A 48 1.41 0.04 3.81
C ILE A 48 1.84 1.17 4.76
N GLU A 49 3.04 1.08 5.32
CA GLU A 49 3.61 2.12 6.20
C GLU A 49 3.75 3.46 5.47
N HIS A 50 4.18 3.44 4.21
CA HIS A 50 4.24 4.64 3.38
C HIS A 50 2.84 5.22 3.14
N ALA A 51 1.86 4.39 2.78
CA ALA A 51 0.48 4.85 2.56
C ALA A 51 -0.15 5.48 3.81
N LEU A 52 0.19 4.97 5.01
CA LEU A 52 -0.20 5.56 6.29
C LEU A 52 0.50 6.90 6.54
N LYS A 53 1.83 6.95 6.38
CA LYS A 53 2.63 8.17 6.58
C LYS A 53 2.24 9.30 5.62
N SER A 54 1.83 8.94 4.41
CA SER A 54 1.34 9.87 3.37
C SER A 54 -0.16 10.16 3.45
N GLU A 55 -0.85 9.70 4.49
CA GLU A 55 -2.29 9.94 4.72
C GLU A 55 -3.20 9.50 3.55
N LEU A 56 -2.77 8.50 2.78
CA LEU A 56 -3.55 7.92 1.68
C LEU A 56 -4.54 6.86 2.19
N ILE A 57 -4.22 6.26 3.33
CA ILE A 57 -5.13 5.39 4.09
C ILE A 57 -5.05 5.75 5.57
N TRP A 58 -6.11 5.44 6.32
CA TRP A 58 -6.12 5.46 7.78
C TRP A 58 -5.93 4.06 8.35
N ALA A 59 -5.26 4.01 9.50
CA ALA A 59 -5.06 2.79 10.26
C ALA A 59 -6.40 2.17 10.70
N PRO A 60 -6.45 0.84 10.88
CA PRO A 60 -7.60 0.17 11.48
C PRO A 60 -7.90 0.71 12.89
N VAL A 61 -9.17 0.67 13.27
CA VAL A 61 -9.65 1.11 14.59
C VAL A 61 -10.36 -0.06 15.30
N GLY A 62 -9.71 -0.59 16.34
CA GLY A 62 -10.19 -1.79 17.03
C GLY A 62 -10.27 -3.00 16.10
N ASP A 63 -11.17 -3.95 16.42
CA ASP A 63 -11.28 -5.23 15.71
C ASP A 63 -12.31 -5.22 14.57
N HIS A 64 -13.05 -4.12 14.40
CA HIS A 64 -14.21 -4.04 13.50
C HIS A 64 -14.04 -3.09 12.32
N LEU A 65 -13.04 -2.21 12.36
CA LEU A 65 -12.77 -1.25 11.30
C LEU A 65 -11.36 -1.51 10.75
N GLY A 66 -11.30 -2.04 9.53
CA GLY A 66 -10.06 -2.20 8.78
C GLY A 66 -9.47 -0.87 8.30
N TYR A 67 -8.43 -0.93 7.48
CA TYR A 67 -7.87 0.24 6.80
C TYR A 67 -8.95 0.99 6.01
N HIS A 68 -8.91 2.32 6.07
CA HIS A 68 -9.85 3.16 5.32
C HIS A 68 -9.10 3.97 4.27
N ILE A 69 -9.56 3.95 3.02
CA ILE A 69 -8.97 4.81 1.99
C ILE A 69 -9.44 6.26 2.19
N THR A 70 -8.50 7.19 2.23
CA THR A 70 -8.82 8.62 2.33
C THR A 70 -9.25 9.17 0.97
N ASP A 71 -9.77 10.39 0.93
CA ASP A 71 -10.06 11.07 -0.34
C ASP A 71 -8.80 11.31 -1.17
N ALA A 72 -7.66 11.58 -0.51
CA ALA A 72 -6.37 11.71 -1.18
C ALA A 72 -5.91 10.38 -1.80
N GLY A 73 -6.04 9.27 -1.05
CA GLY A 73 -5.76 7.93 -1.58
C GLY A 73 -6.68 7.56 -2.74
N ARG A 74 -7.97 7.85 -2.62
CA ARG A 74 -8.97 7.62 -3.68
C ARG A 74 -8.64 8.40 -4.93
N ARG A 75 -8.30 9.69 -4.79
CA ARG A 75 -7.91 10.52 -5.93
C ARG A 75 -6.67 9.97 -6.62
N ARG A 76 -5.62 9.64 -5.87
CA ARG A 76 -4.37 9.10 -6.41
C ARG A 76 -4.58 7.84 -7.25
N ILE A 77 -5.36 6.87 -6.75
CA ILE A 77 -5.60 5.62 -7.49
C ILE A 77 -6.49 5.84 -8.72
N MET A 78 -7.41 6.82 -8.67
CA MET A 78 -8.25 7.17 -9.81
C MET A 78 -7.46 7.89 -10.91
N ASP A 79 -6.58 8.82 -10.54
CA ASP A 79 -5.69 9.51 -11.48
C ASP A 79 -4.81 8.47 -12.21
N TRP A 80 -4.18 7.56 -11.47
CA TRP A 80 -3.43 6.44 -12.04
C TRP A 80 -4.28 5.56 -12.97
N TYR A 81 -5.51 5.21 -12.56
CA TYR A 81 -6.40 4.38 -13.38
C TYR A 81 -6.74 5.04 -14.72
N GLN A 82 -7.02 6.34 -14.76
CA GLN A 82 -7.35 7.03 -16.00
C GLN A 82 -6.21 6.99 -17.01
N GLU A 83 -4.97 7.06 -16.53
CA GLU A 83 -3.76 7.02 -17.34
C GLU A 83 -3.42 5.59 -17.81
N ASN A 84 -3.58 4.60 -16.92
CA ASN A 84 -3.00 3.26 -17.08
C ASN A 84 -4.02 2.15 -17.41
N ARG A 85 -5.32 2.46 -17.51
CA ARG A 85 -6.34 1.46 -17.81
C ARG A 85 -6.06 0.70 -19.11
N PRO A 86 -6.39 -0.61 -19.19
CA PRO A 86 -6.17 -1.39 -20.40
C PRO A 86 -6.78 -0.71 -21.62
N GLY A 87 -5.99 -0.59 -22.69
CA GLY A 87 -6.39 0.07 -23.93
C GLY A 87 -5.84 1.49 -24.13
N THR A 88 -5.19 2.11 -23.13
CA THR A 88 -4.47 3.38 -23.31
C THR A 88 -2.97 3.20 -23.57
N GLN A 89 -2.33 2.15 -23.03
CA GLN A 89 -0.93 1.76 -23.27
C GLN A 89 -0.74 0.22 -23.15
N ASP A 90 0.31 -0.32 -23.76
CA ASP A 90 0.62 -1.77 -23.82
C ASP A 90 1.41 -2.28 -22.58
N ASP A 91 1.46 -1.51 -21.50
CA ASP A 91 2.28 -1.87 -20.33
C ASP A 91 1.53 -2.81 -19.35
N SER A 92 1.27 -4.02 -19.83
CA SER A 92 0.53 -5.05 -19.10
C SER A 92 1.20 -5.48 -17.79
N ALA A 93 2.51 -5.27 -17.64
CA ALA A 93 3.25 -5.61 -16.43
C ALA A 93 2.91 -4.65 -15.29
N HIS A 94 2.91 -3.33 -15.56
CA HIS A 94 2.60 -2.31 -14.57
C HIS A 94 1.14 -2.42 -14.07
N TRP A 95 0.21 -2.63 -15.00
CA TRP A 95 -1.20 -2.88 -14.67
C TRP A 95 -1.36 -4.11 -13.78
N ARG A 96 -0.68 -5.22 -14.10
CA ARG A 96 -0.76 -6.46 -13.31
C ARG A 96 -0.16 -6.30 -11.91
N ALA A 97 0.95 -5.57 -11.78
CA ALA A 97 1.59 -5.34 -10.48
C ALA A 97 0.63 -4.68 -9.46
N VAL A 98 -0.21 -3.75 -9.94
CA VAL A 98 -1.18 -3.05 -9.09
C VAL A 98 -2.46 -3.87 -8.89
N THR A 99 -2.97 -4.51 -9.94
CA THR A 99 -4.36 -5.02 -9.94
C THR A 99 -4.52 -6.51 -9.64
N MET A 100 -3.47 -7.32 -9.79
CA MET A 100 -3.57 -8.76 -9.54
C MET A 100 -3.79 -9.07 -8.07
N ARG A 101 -4.65 -10.03 -7.76
CA ARG A 101 -4.84 -10.53 -6.40
C ARG A 101 -3.79 -11.58 -6.07
#